data_AF-A0AAW3BWK7-F1
#
_entry.id   AF-A0AAW3BWK7-F1
#
_cell.length_a   1.000
_cell.length_b   1.000
_cell.length_c   1.000
_cell.angle_alpha   90.00
_cell.angle_beta   90.00
_cell.angle_gamma   90.00
#
_symmetry.space_group_name_H-M   'P 1'
#
loop_
_entity.id
_entity.type
_entity.pdbx_description
1 polymer ?
#
loop_
_entity_poly.entity_id
_entity_poly.type
_entity_poly.pdbx_seq_one_letter_code
_entity_poly.pdbx_strand_id
1 'polypeptide(L)'
;MNNYPTAMSEQQSLAPETAFTVASTFLAYYYSEFVKLNELARMSDLYDERSYMTLVDFRDEVPVVAHGRNAVANLLAKLDSTLGQRKVEIITVDTVALPHNCVQVICQGVMYLREYRRVFLHVFMLEPTAYRTKTYHIASDYLRFVDSEKEVIPEGAVVIAADQVAAYLEESRRHIEEEQRRQLLEFQQRIRLQQQQLMQQQQQKAAATMSIPAPTSRQNRPVASASRDQPHTQEQQQQQQ
;
A
#
# COMPACT_ATOMS: atom_id res chain seq x y z
N MET A 1 -35.49 -43.17 -45.52
CA MET A 1 -34.87 -42.83 -44.21
C MET A 1 -33.47 -42.37 -44.50
N ASN A 2 -33.24 -41.06 -44.54
CA ASN A 2 -31.92 -40.49 -44.80
C ASN A 2 -31.18 -40.39 -43.47
N ASN A 3 -30.18 -41.25 -43.28
CA ASN A 3 -29.20 -41.11 -42.21
C ASN A 3 -28.26 -39.96 -42.60
N TYR A 4 -28.44 -38.81 -41.96
CA TYR A 4 -27.38 -37.81 -41.90
C TYR A 4 -26.30 -38.33 -40.94
N PRO A 5 -25.02 -38.36 -41.34
CA PRO A 5 -23.94 -38.53 -40.38
C PRO A 5 -23.82 -37.22 -39.60
N THR A 6 -24.27 -37.23 -38.34
CA THR A 6 -23.91 -36.21 -37.35
C THR A 6 -22.40 -36.32 -37.12
N ALA A 7 -21.62 -35.59 -37.90
CA ALA A 7 -20.22 -35.35 -37.55
C ALA A 7 -20.24 -34.54 -36.25
N MET A 8 -20.13 -35.24 -35.13
CA MET A 8 -19.73 -34.63 -33.87
C MET A 8 -18.30 -34.11 -34.10
N SER A 9 -18.19 -32.85 -34.51
CA SER A 9 -16.93 -32.12 -34.47
C SER A 9 -16.39 -32.28 -33.06
N GLU A 10 -15.30 -33.03 -32.91
CA GLU A 10 -14.61 -33.21 -31.64
C GLU A 10 -14.50 -31.84 -30.96
N GLN A 11 -14.93 -31.79 -29.70
CA GLN A 11 -14.79 -30.61 -28.83
C GLN A 11 -13.29 -30.40 -28.57
N GLN A 12 -12.58 -29.90 -29.57
CA GLN A 12 -11.17 -29.66 -29.47
C GLN A 12 -10.97 -28.48 -28.51
N SER A 13 -10.47 -28.81 -27.33
CA SER A 13 -10.02 -27.88 -26.31
C SER A 13 -8.51 -27.73 -26.42
N LEU A 14 -8.00 -26.57 -26.04
CA LEU A 14 -6.56 -26.40 -25.82
C LEU A 14 -6.08 -27.29 -24.68
N ALA A 15 -4.81 -27.66 -24.72
CA ALA A 15 -4.13 -28.18 -23.54
C ALA A 15 -4.07 -27.10 -22.44
N PRO A 16 -4.21 -27.46 -21.15
CA PRO A 16 -4.20 -26.49 -20.05
C PRO A 16 -2.99 -25.56 -20.05
N GLU A 17 -1.80 -26.06 -20.37
CA GLU A 17 -0.56 -25.29 -20.42
C GLU A 17 -0.57 -24.24 -21.55
N THR A 18 -1.23 -24.58 -22.66
CA THR A 18 -1.40 -23.65 -23.79
C THR A 18 -2.41 -22.57 -23.43
N ALA A 19 -3.53 -22.93 -22.80
CA ALA A 19 -4.51 -21.96 -22.31
C ALA A 19 -3.89 -20.99 -21.30
N PHE A 20 -3.07 -21.50 -20.36
CA PHE A 20 -2.33 -20.67 -19.40
C PHE A 20 -1.36 -19.70 -20.09
N THR A 21 -0.65 -20.15 -21.12
CA THR A 21 0.27 -19.30 -21.91
C THR A 21 -0.48 -18.18 -22.63
N VAL A 22 -1.61 -18.51 -23.25
CA VAL A 22 -2.49 -17.53 -23.92
C VAL A 22 -2.99 -16.49 -22.91
N ALA A 23 -3.53 -16.96 -21.77
CA ALA A 23 -4.04 -16.10 -20.71
C ALA A 23 -2.96 -15.17 -20.13
N SER A 24 -1.78 -15.70 -19.82
CA SER A 24 -0.67 -14.92 -19.26
C SER A 24 -0.19 -13.83 -20.21
N THR A 25 -0.04 -14.18 -21.50
CA THR A 25 0.35 -13.23 -22.55
C THR A 25 -0.71 -12.15 -22.73
N PHE A 26 -1.98 -12.55 -22.75
CA PHE A 26 -3.12 -11.65 -22.85
C PHE A 26 -3.17 -10.67 -21.67
N LEU A 27 -3.10 -11.15 -20.43
CA LEU A 27 -3.19 -10.29 -19.25
C LEU A 27 -2.03 -9.30 -19.17
N ALA A 28 -0.80 -9.74 -19.49
CA ALA A 28 0.37 -8.87 -19.52
C ALA A 28 0.16 -7.72 -20.52
N TYR A 29 -0.30 -8.03 -21.73
CA TYR A 29 -0.62 -7.02 -22.73
C TYR A 29 -1.79 -6.13 -22.28
N TYR A 30 -2.93 -6.72 -21.94
CA TYR A 30 -4.16 -6.01 -21.58
C TYR A 30 -3.90 -5.01 -20.46
N TYR A 31 -3.29 -5.42 -19.35
CA TYR A 31 -3.07 -4.50 -18.23
C TYR A 31 -1.94 -3.50 -18.46
N SER A 32 -0.98 -3.77 -19.36
CA SER A 32 0.01 -2.78 -19.78
C SER A 32 -0.61 -1.63 -20.57
N GLU A 33 -1.64 -1.92 -21.37
CA GLU A 33 -2.43 -0.91 -22.08
C GLU A 33 -3.47 -0.28 -21.16
N PHE A 34 -4.09 -1.06 -20.26
CA PHE A 34 -5.15 -0.61 -19.38
C PHE A 34 -4.73 0.53 -18.45
N VAL A 35 -3.47 0.57 -18.03
CA VAL A 35 -2.95 1.61 -17.12
C VAL A 35 -2.59 2.92 -17.84
N LYS A 36 -2.61 2.95 -19.18
CA LYS A 36 -2.32 4.17 -19.95
C LYS A 36 -3.47 5.16 -19.84
N LEU A 37 -3.13 6.42 -19.60
CA LEU A 37 -4.09 7.50 -19.40
C LEU A 37 -4.62 8.01 -20.74
N ASN A 38 -5.94 8.15 -20.86
CA ASN A 38 -6.63 8.66 -22.06
C ASN A 38 -6.47 7.77 -23.32
N GLU A 39 -6.12 6.49 -23.15
CA GLU A 39 -5.92 5.56 -24.25
C GLU A 39 -6.86 4.35 -24.21
N LEU A 40 -7.70 4.21 -23.17
CA LEU A 40 -8.47 3.00 -22.93
C LEU A 40 -9.45 2.66 -24.06
N ALA A 41 -9.99 3.67 -24.73
CA ALA A 41 -10.90 3.48 -25.87
C ALA A 41 -10.24 2.71 -27.03
N ARG A 42 -8.91 2.80 -27.20
CA ARG A 42 -8.17 2.07 -28.25
C ARG A 42 -8.15 0.56 -27.99
N MET A 43 -8.31 0.13 -26.74
CA MET A 43 -8.38 -1.29 -26.41
C MET A 43 -9.63 -1.96 -27.00
N SER A 44 -10.60 -1.21 -27.53
CA SER A 44 -11.72 -1.75 -28.30
C SER A 44 -11.26 -2.60 -29.51
N ASP A 45 -10.04 -2.41 -30.01
CA ASP A 45 -9.45 -3.25 -31.06
C ASP A 45 -9.30 -4.73 -30.65
N LEU A 46 -9.30 -5.04 -29.35
CA LEU A 46 -9.29 -6.41 -28.83
C LEU A 46 -10.66 -7.10 -28.92
N TYR A 47 -11.71 -6.35 -29.26
CA TYR A 47 -13.10 -6.83 -29.28
C TYR A 47 -13.59 -6.94 -30.74
N ASP A 48 -14.47 -7.90 -30.98
CA ASP A 48 -15.19 -8.07 -32.25
C ASP A 48 -16.59 -7.41 -32.16
N GLU A 49 -17.30 -7.40 -33.28
CA GLU A 49 -18.66 -6.85 -33.37
C GLU A 49 -19.69 -7.63 -32.54
N ARG A 50 -19.37 -8.87 -32.15
CA ARG A 50 -20.22 -9.73 -31.31
C ARG A 50 -19.81 -9.75 -29.84
N SER A 51 -18.77 -9.00 -29.47
CA SER A 51 -18.24 -9.02 -28.12
C SER A 51 -19.14 -8.28 -27.14
N TYR A 52 -19.12 -8.72 -25.88
CA TYR A 52 -19.81 -8.05 -24.78
C TYR A 52 -18.82 -7.56 -23.74
N MET A 53 -19.07 -6.37 -23.20
CA MET A 53 -18.41 -5.86 -22.00
C MET A 53 -19.47 -5.53 -20.96
N THR A 54 -19.30 -6.04 -19.75
CA THR A 54 -20.16 -5.80 -18.61
C THR A 54 -19.34 -5.18 -17.49
N LEU A 55 -19.70 -3.97 -17.08
CA LEU A 55 -19.08 -3.25 -15.98
C LEU A 55 -20.06 -3.15 -14.82
N VAL A 56 -19.59 -3.49 -13.62
CA VAL A 56 -20.37 -3.35 -12.39
C VAL A 56 -19.52 -2.63 -11.34
N ASP A 57 -19.89 -1.41 -10.97
CA ASP A 57 -19.26 -0.75 -9.83
C ASP A 57 -19.82 -1.29 -8.50
N PHE A 58 -19.10 -1.10 -7.39
CA PHE A 58 -19.50 -1.64 -6.09
C PHE A 58 -20.80 -1.00 -5.55
N ARG A 59 -21.17 0.16 -6.08
CA ARG A 59 -22.40 0.89 -5.73
C ARG A 59 -23.56 0.61 -6.68
N ASP A 60 -23.29 -0.06 -7.80
CA ASP A 60 -24.28 -0.20 -8.85
C ASP A 60 -25.25 -1.34 -8.52
N GLU A 61 -26.55 -1.01 -8.52
CA GLU A 61 -27.61 -2.03 -8.44
C GLU A 61 -27.78 -2.76 -9.78
N VAL A 62 -27.44 -2.11 -10.89
CA VAL A 62 -27.63 -2.62 -12.25
C VAL A 62 -26.32 -2.53 -13.04
N PRO A 63 -25.88 -3.63 -13.69
CA PRO A 63 -24.68 -3.63 -14.51
C PRO A 63 -24.83 -2.77 -15.77
N VAL A 64 -23.75 -2.11 -16.18
CA VAL A 64 -23.68 -1.44 -17.48
C VAL A 64 -23.14 -2.42 -18.52
N VAL A 65 -23.90 -2.65 -19.59
CA VAL A 65 -23.54 -3.60 -20.65
C VAL A 65 -23.33 -2.86 -21.96
N ALA A 66 -22.23 -3.16 -22.64
CA ALA A 66 -21.92 -2.73 -23.99
C ALA A 66 -21.79 -3.94 -24.92
N HIS A 67 -22.37 -3.84 -26.12
CA HIS A 67 -22.33 -4.89 -27.14
C HIS A 67 -21.72 -4.34 -28.43
N GLY A 68 -20.73 -5.07 -28.94
CA GLY A 68 -19.95 -4.72 -30.13
C GLY A 68 -18.87 -3.68 -29.87
N ARG A 69 -17.84 -3.70 -30.72
CA ARG A 69 -16.62 -2.89 -30.60
C ARG A 69 -16.88 -1.41 -30.30
N ASN A 70 -17.80 -0.78 -31.04
CA ASN A 70 -18.08 0.66 -30.89
C ASN A 70 -18.70 1.01 -29.53
N ALA A 71 -19.62 0.18 -29.03
CA ALA A 71 -20.21 0.41 -27.71
C ALA A 71 -19.18 0.19 -26.60
N VAL A 72 -18.34 -0.84 -26.76
CA VAL A 72 -17.22 -1.13 -25.84
C VAL A 72 -16.24 0.04 -25.81
N ALA A 73 -15.86 0.61 -26.96
CA ALA A 73 -14.99 1.79 -27.02
C ALA A 73 -15.53 2.97 -26.20
N ASN A 74 -16.84 3.25 -26.31
CA ASN A 74 -17.50 4.30 -25.55
C ASN A 74 -17.53 4.01 -24.04
N LEU A 75 -17.76 2.75 -23.65
CA LEU A 75 -17.74 2.35 -22.25
C LEU A 75 -16.33 2.45 -21.65
N LEU A 76 -15.31 2.00 -22.39
CA LEU A 76 -13.90 2.13 -21.99
C LEU A 76 -13.48 3.60 -21.87
N ALA A 77 -13.90 4.47 -22.78
CA ALA A 77 -13.62 5.91 -22.68
C ALA A 77 -14.22 6.54 -21.41
N LYS A 78 -15.46 6.17 -21.07
CA LYS A 78 -16.10 6.61 -19.82
C LYS A 78 -15.35 6.07 -18.61
N LEU A 79 -14.99 4.78 -18.62
CA LEU A 79 -14.24 4.15 -17.55
C LEU A 79 -12.89 4.85 -17.33
N ASP A 80 -12.17 5.19 -18.40
CA ASP A 80 -10.88 5.91 -18.34
C ASP A 80 -11.02 7.25 -17.63
N SER A 81 -12.07 8.01 -17.96
CA SER A 81 -12.35 9.31 -17.31
C SER A 81 -12.69 9.17 -15.83
N THR A 82 -13.34 8.08 -15.43
CA THR A 82 -13.72 7.81 -14.04
C THR A 82 -12.53 7.34 -13.21
N LEU A 83 -11.70 6.47 -13.76
CA LEU A 83 -10.56 5.89 -13.03
C LEU A 83 -9.36 6.84 -13.00
N GLY A 84 -9.13 7.62 -14.07
CA GLY A 84 -7.96 8.49 -14.17
C GLY A 84 -6.64 7.71 -14.06
N GLN A 85 -5.64 8.33 -13.42
CA GLN A 85 -4.35 7.67 -13.20
C GLN A 85 -4.51 6.48 -12.26
N ARG A 86 -4.05 5.32 -12.73
CA ARG A 86 -4.28 4.04 -12.06
C ARG A 86 -3.08 3.11 -12.19
N LYS A 87 -2.90 2.27 -11.18
CA LYS A 87 -2.01 1.10 -11.19
C LYS A 87 -2.84 -0.14 -10.90
N VAL A 88 -2.52 -1.25 -11.54
CA VAL A 88 -3.18 -2.53 -11.30
C VAL A 88 -2.18 -3.54 -10.78
N GLU A 89 -2.58 -4.27 -9.75
CA GLU A 89 -1.89 -5.44 -9.23
C GLU A 89 -2.82 -6.64 -9.32
N ILE A 90 -2.41 -7.65 -10.09
CA ILE A 90 -3.13 -8.91 -10.21
C ILE A 90 -2.61 -9.86 -9.12
N ILE A 91 -3.50 -10.34 -8.26
CA ILE A 91 -3.16 -11.21 -7.13
C ILE A 91 -3.34 -12.67 -7.52
N THR A 92 -4.47 -13.01 -8.14
CA THR A 92 -4.78 -14.37 -8.57
C THR A 92 -5.21 -14.39 -10.03
N VAL A 93 -4.88 -15.49 -10.69
CA VAL A 93 -5.31 -15.78 -12.06
C VAL A 93 -5.64 -17.26 -12.14
N ASP A 94 -6.88 -17.56 -12.48
CA ASP A 94 -7.35 -18.88 -12.84
C ASP A 94 -7.65 -18.92 -14.34
N THR A 95 -7.30 -20.04 -14.97
CA THR A 95 -7.46 -20.22 -16.42
C THR A 95 -8.16 -21.52 -16.70
N VAL A 96 -9.16 -21.50 -17.57
CA VAL A 96 -9.92 -22.68 -17.99
C VAL A 96 -9.89 -22.79 -19.50
N ALA A 97 -9.42 -23.92 -20.01
CA ALA A 97 -9.53 -24.26 -21.41
C ALA A 97 -10.97 -24.68 -21.72
N LEU A 98 -11.57 -24.04 -22.72
CA LEU A 98 -12.94 -24.28 -23.14
C LEU A 98 -12.97 -24.97 -24.52
N PRO A 99 -14.12 -25.56 -24.92
CA PRO A 99 -14.30 -26.07 -26.28
C PRO A 99 -14.04 -25.00 -27.35
N HIS A 100 -13.77 -25.46 -28.58
CA HIS A 100 -13.49 -24.58 -29.73
C HIS A 100 -12.22 -23.74 -29.56
N ASN A 101 -11.27 -24.25 -28.77
CA ASN A 101 -10.04 -23.57 -28.38
C ASN A 101 -10.26 -22.21 -27.67
N CYS A 102 -11.40 -22.00 -27.04
CA CYS A 102 -11.63 -20.80 -26.25
C CYS A 102 -10.90 -20.87 -24.91
N VAL A 103 -10.60 -19.71 -24.32
CA VAL A 103 -9.93 -19.63 -23.01
C VAL A 103 -10.74 -18.70 -22.11
N GLN A 104 -11.14 -19.19 -20.94
CA GLN A 104 -11.64 -18.33 -19.89
C GLN A 104 -10.50 -17.94 -18.94
N VAL A 105 -10.43 -16.66 -18.62
CA VAL A 105 -9.47 -16.10 -17.67
C VAL A 105 -10.25 -15.43 -16.57
N ILE A 106 -10.01 -15.81 -15.32
CA ILE A 106 -10.61 -15.22 -14.14
C ILE A 106 -9.46 -14.64 -13.34
N CYS A 107 -9.43 -13.33 -13.14
CA CYS A 107 -8.41 -12.72 -12.32
C CYS A 107 -9.01 -11.80 -11.27
N GLN A 108 -8.35 -11.76 -10.12
CA GLN A 108 -8.68 -10.85 -9.03
C GLN A 108 -7.46 -10.02 -8.71
N GLY A 109 -7.70 -8.78 -8.31
CA GLY A 109 -6.62 -7.86 -8.03
C GLY A 109 -7.08 -6.61 -7.31
N VAL A 110 -6.11 -5.72 -7.14
CA VAL A 110 -6.31 -4.40 -6.55
C VAL A 110 -5.92 -3.35 -7.58
N MET A 111 -6.82 -2.39 -7.76
CA MET A 111 -6.59 -1.20 -8.57
C MET A 111 -6.34 -0.02 -7.63
N TYR A 112 -5.15 0.54 -7.72
CA TYR A 112 -4.75 1.73 -6.98
C TYR A 112 -5.07 2.95 -7.83
N LEU A 113 -5.96 3.78 -7.31
CA LEU A 113 -6.33 5.09 -7.84
C LEU A 113 -5.76 6.15 -6.90
N ARG A 114 -5.79 7.42 -7.31
CA ARG A 114 -5.16 8.53 -6.54
C ARG A 114 -5.61 8.63 -5.07
N GLU A 115 -6.85 8.29 -4.75
CA GLU A 115 -7.43 8.45 -3.40
C GLU A 115 -8.06 7.16 -2.85
N TYR A 116 -8.10 6.11 -3.67
CA TYR A 116 -8.86 4.90 -3.39
C TYR A 116 -8.10 3.68 -3.86
N ARG A 117 -8.21 2.60 -3.12
CA ARG A 117 -7.91 1.26 -3.63
C ARG A 117 -9.21 0.52 -3.87
N ARG A 118 -9.34 -0.11 -5.03
CA ARG A 118 -10.52 -0.89 -5.40
C ARG A 118 -10.14 -2.33 -5.64
N VAL A 119 -10.81 -3.24 -4.94
CA VAL A 119 -10.70 -4.67 -5.21
C VAL A 119 -11.57 -4.98 -6.42
N PHE A 120 -11.05 -5.74 -7.38
CA PHE A 120 -11.81 -6.11 -8.57
C PHE A 120 -11.74 -7.61 -8.87
N LEU A 121 -12.79 -8.07 -9.54
CA LEU A 121 -12.87 -9.33 -10.25
C LEU A 121 -13.00 -9.01 -11.75
N HIS A 122 -12.15 -9.60 -12.57
CA HIS A 122 -12.17 -9.41 -14.01
C HIS A 122 -12.15 -10.77 -14.71
N VAL A 123 -13.21 -11.06 -15.45
CA VAL A 123 -13.38 -12.31 -16.19
C VAL A 123 -13.38 -12.02 -17.68
N PHE A 124 -12.56 -12.75 -18.42
CA PHE A 124 -12.48 -12.69 -19.87
C PHE A 124 -12.83 -14.04 -20.47
N MET A 125 -13.54 -14.01 -21.60
CA MET A 125 -13.62 -15.13 -22.53
C MET A 125 -12.89 -14.74 -23.82
N LEU A 126 -11.85 -15.49 -24.14
CA LEU A 126 -11.03 -15.31 -25.33
C LEU A 126 -11.44 -16.33 -26.38
N GLU A 127 -11.74 -15.86 -27.59
CA GLU A 127 -12.08 -16.71 -28.73
C GLU A 127 -11.02 -16.57 -29.84
N PRO A 128 -10.68 -17.67 -30.53
CA PRO A 128 -9.81 -17.60 -31.70
C PRO A 128 -10.36 -16.67 -32.77
N THR A 129 -9.51 -15.81 -33.32
CA THR A 129 -9.88 -14.93 -34.42
C THR A 129 -9.94 -15.72 -35.73
N ALA A 130 -11.05 -15.61 -36.45
CA ALA A 130 -11.21 -16.30 -37.73
C ALA A 130 -10.08 -15.92 -38.71
N TYR A 131 -9.56 -16.93 -39.41
CA TYR A 131 -8.50 -16.79 -40.43
C TYR A 131 -7.15 -16.26 -39.90
N ARG A 132 -6.95 -16.16 -38.57
CA ARG A 132 -5.67 -15.81 -37.95
C ARG A 132 -5.24 -16.88 -36.97
N THR A 133 -4.12 -17.53 -37.26
CA THR A 133 -3.57 -18.57 -36.37
C THR A 133 -3.10 -17.96 -35.06
N LYS A 134 -3.45 -18.60 -33.92
CA LYS A 134 -2.99 -18.22 -32.57
C LYS A 134 -3.29 -16.76 -32.16
N THR A 135 -4.27 -16.13 -32.80
CA THR A 135 -4.73 -14.79 -32.46
C THR A 135 -6.08 -14.91 -31.78
N TYR A 136 -6.28 -14.18 -30.68
CA TYR A 136 -7.51 -14.21 -29.90
C TYR A 136 -8.12 -12.82 -29.83
N HIS A 137 -9.44 -12.77 -29.74
CA HIS A 137 -10.20 -11.57 -29.42
C HIS A 137 -11.03 -11.83 -28.16
N ILE A 138 -11.44 -10.76 -27.49
CA ILE A 138 -12.27 -10.83 -26.28
C ILE A 138 -13.72 -10.99 -26.74
N ALA A 139 -14.33 -12.15 -26.52
CA ALA A 139 -15.75 -12.39 -26.81
C ALA A 139 -16.64 -11.90 -25.65
N SER A 140 -16.16 -12.03 -24.42
CA SER A 140 -16.85 -11.53 -23.23
C SER A 140 -15.86 -10.95 -22.23
N ASP A 141 -16.20 -9.79 -21.69
CA ASP A 141 -15.47 -9.05 -20.66
C ASP A 141 -16.46 -8.73 -19.53
N TYR A 142 -16.12 -9.14 -18.32
CA TYR A 142 -16.86 -8.83 -17.11
C TYR A 142 -15.92 -8.26 -16.06
N LEU A 143 -16.04 -6.96 -15.79
CA LEU A 143 -15.31 -6.26 -14.75
C LEU A 143 -16.25 -5.86 -13.62
N ARG A 144 -15.95 -6.30 -12.41
CA ARG A 144 -16.66 -5.93 -11.19
C ARG A 144 -15.72 -5.34 -10.16
N PHE A 145 -16.04 -4.15 -9.67
CA PHE A 145 -15.46 -3.64 -8.43
C PHE A 145 -16.23 -4.22 -7.25
N VAL A 146 -15.51 -4.90 -6.35
CA VAL A 146 -16.08 -5.59 -5.19
C VAL A 146 -16.12 -4.66 -3.98
N ASP A 147 -15.08 -3.84 -3.83
CA ASP A 147 -14.92 -2.92 -2.72
C ASP A 147 -14.15 -1.67 -3.16
N SER A 148 -14.32 -0.59 -2.42
CA SER A 148 -13.59 0.67 -2.58
C SER A 148 -13.24 1.22 -1.22
N GLU A 149 -11.98 1.02 -0.82
CA GLU A 149 -11.46 1.57 0.42
C GLU A 149 -10.74 2.87 0.12
N LYS A 150 -11.06 3.92 0.89
CA LYS A 150 -10.33 5.18 0.83
C LYS A 150 -8.91 4.93 1.34
N GLU A 151 -7.91 5.33 0.56
CA GLU A 151 -6.54 5.25 1.04
C GLU A 151 -6.36 6.26 2.17
N VAL A 152 -6.04 5.75 3.36
CA VAL A 152 -5.76 6.58 4.54
C VAL A 152 -4.25 6.61 4.73
N ILE A 153 -3.63 7.73 4.38
CA ILE A 153 -2.24 8.02 4.71
C ILE A 153 -2.20 8.30 6.23
N PRO A 154 -1.48 7.49 7.03
CA PRO A 154 -1.38 7.73 8.47
C PRO A 154 -0.82 9.11 8.77
N GLU A 155 -1.25 9.72 9.88
CA GLU A 155 -0.71 11.00 10.33
C GLU A 155 0.80 10.89 10.56
N GLY A 156 1.59 11.76 9.91
CA GLY A 156 3.06 11.72 9.92
C GLY A 156 3.72 10.86 8.84
N ALA A 157 2.95 10.15 7.99
CA ALA A 157 3.51 9.44 6.84
C ALA A 157 3.87 10.42 5.70
N VAL A 158 4.98 10.15 5.02
CA VAL A 158 5.48 10.97 3.91
C VAL A 158 5.30 10.20 2.61
N VAL A 159 4.54 10.78 1.68
CA VAL A 159 4.33 10.22 0.33
C VAL A 159 5.36 10.81 -0.62
N ILE A 160 6.15 9.95 -1.26
CA ILE A 160 7.29 10.35 -2.08
C ILE A 160 7.20 9.61 -3.41
N ALA A 161 7.44 10.32 -4.51
CA ALA A 161 7.54 9.70 -5.82
C ALA A 161 8.77 8.78 -5.90
N ALA A 162 8.70 7.68 -6.65
CA ALA A 162 9.75 6.65 -6.67
C ALA A 162 11.15 7.19 -7.02
N ASP A 163 11.22 8.19 -7.90
CA ASP A 163 12.44 8.90 -8.30
C ASP A 163 13.00 9.84 -7.23
N GLN A 164 12.20 10.22 -6.24
CA GLN A 164 12.55 11.14 -5.16
C GLN A 164 12.91 10.42 -3.85
N VAL A 165 12.67 9.11 -3.76
CA VAL A 165 12.90 8.32 -2.54
C VAL A 165 14.35 8.41 -2.08
N ALA A 166 15.31 8.30 -2.99
CA ALA A 166 16.73 8.34 -2.64
C ALA A 166 17.14 9.70 -2.05
N ALA A 167 16.70 10.80 -2.65
CA ALA A 167 17.01 12.14 -2.18
C ALA A 167 16.40 12.42 -0.80
N TYR A 168 15.13 12.03 -0.60
CA TYR A 168 14.46 12.19 0.68
C TYR A 168 15.13 11.38 1.79
N LEU A 169 15.52 10.13 1.52
CA LEU A 169 16.19 9.29 2.52
C LEU A 169 17.54 9.88 2.95
N GLU A 170 18.26 10.51 2.02
CA GLU A 170 19.52 11.20 2.33
C GLU A 170 19.29 12.46 3.17
N GLU A 171 18.32 13.29 2.81
CA GLU A 171 17.95 14.50 3.55
C GLU A 171 17.45 14.17 4.96
N SER A 172 16.59 13.16 5.09
CA SER A 172 16.07 12.70 6.38
C SER A 172 17.20 12.19 7.29
N ARG A 173 18.19 11.48 6.74
CA ARG A 173 19.38 11.05 7.49
C ARG A 173 20.18 12.25 8.00
N ARG A 174 20.41 13.26 7.16
CA ARG A 174 21.13 14.48 7.56
C ARG A 174 20.42 15.21 8.70
N HIS A 175 19.09 15.31 8.62
CA HIS A 175 18.30 15.98 9.66
C HIS A 175 18.40 15.26 11.01
N ILE A 176 18.40 13.91 11.01
CA ILE A 176 18.59 13.11 12.24
C ILE A 176 20.00 13.30 12.82
N GLU A 177 21.04 13.29 11.98
CA GLU A 177 22.42 13.50 12.42
C GLU A 177 22.65 14.90 13.00
N GLU A 178 22.03 15.92 12.39
CA GLU A 178 22.08 17.30 12.89
C GLU A 178 21.34 17.47 14.21
N GLU A 179 20.16 16.86 14.37
CA GLU A 179 19.43 16.85 15.64
C GLU A 179 20.20 16.14 16.76
N GLN A 180 20.79 14.97 16.48
CA GLN A 180 21.64 14.26 17.45
C GLN A 180 22.85 15.10 17.84
N ARG A 181 23.50 15.76 16.87
CA ARG A 181 24.62 16.66 17.13
C ARG A 181 24.21 17.84 18.00
N ARG A 182 23.05 18.43 17.74
CA ARG A 182 22.51 19.54 18.53
C ARG A 182 22.22 19.10 19.96
N GLN A 183 21.55 17.97 20.16
CA GLN A 183 21.29 17.41 21.49
C GLN A 183 22.58 17.13 22.27
N LEU A 184 23.61 16.60 21.60
CA LEU A 184 24.92 16.35 22.22
C LEU A 184 25.60 17.66 22.67
N LEU A 185 25.56 18.70 21.85
CA LEU A 185 26.13 20.01 22.18
C LEU A 185 25.39 20.66 23.35
N GLU A 186 24.05 20.61 23.36
CA GLU A 186 23.23 21.10 24.46
C GLU A 186 23.48 20.32 25.76
N PHE A 187 23.71 19.02 25.68
CA PHE A 187 24.10 18.19 26.82
C PHE A 187 25.49 18.58 27.35
N GLN A 188 26.49 18.75 26.49
CA GLN A 188 27.84 19.19 26.90
C GLN A 188 27.83 20.58 27.55
N GLN A 189 27.02 21.51 27.04
CA GLN A 189 26.86 22.83 27.67
C GLN A 189 26.24 22.72 29.06
N ARG A 190 25.20 21.88 29.24
CA ARG A 190 24.60 21.63 30.56
C ARG A 190 25.62 21.08 31.56
N ILE A 191 26.43 20.10 31.17
CA ILE A 191 27.51 19.54 32.02
C ILE A 191 28.50 20.65 32.42
N ARG A 192 28.94 21.50 31.49
CA ARG A 192 29.89 22.58 31.78
C ARG A 192 29.34 23.59 32.78
N LEU A 193 28.08 24.02 32.61
CA LEU A 193 27.41 24.95 33.52
C LEU A 193 27.28 24.35 34.92
N GLN A 194 26.93 23.07 35.03
CA GLN A 194 26.81 22.38 36.32
C GLN A 194 28.16 22.30 37.05
N GLN A 195 29.26 22.00 36.34
CA GLN A 195 30.60 22.00 36.94
C GLN A 195 31.03 23.40 37.42
N GLN A 196 30.73 24.45 36.66
CA GLN A 196 31.06 25.83 37.08
C GLN A 196 30.30 26.23 38.35
N GLN A 197 29.01 25.89 38.44
CA GLN A 197 28.22 26.16 39.65
C GLN A 197 28.74 25.40 40.88
N LEU A 198 29.13 24.13 40.72
CA LEU A 198 29.73 23.34 41.79
C LEU A 198 31.07 23.92 42.26
N MET A 199 31.91 24.39 41.32
CA MET A 199 33.17 25.05 41.67
C MET A 199 32.96 26.39 42.38
N GLN A 200 31.99 27.20 41.95
CA GLN A 200 31.63 28.44 42.65
C GLN A 200 31.08 28.17 44.05
N GLN A 201 30.24 27.15 44.24
CA GLN A 201 29.78 26.76 45.57
C GLN A 201 30.92 26.28 46.46
N GLN A 202 31.89 25.53 45.94
CA GLN A 202 33.07 25.13 46.72
C GLN A 202 33.96 26.32 47.08
N GLN A 203 34.18 27.28 46.17
CA GLN A 203 34.93 28.50 46.47
C GLN A 203 34.22 29.39 47.49
N GLN A 204 32.90 29.53 47.39
CA GLN A 204 32.12 30.29 48.38
C GLN A 204 32.12 29.60 49.74
N LYS A 205 32.02 28.27 49.80
CA LYS A 205 32.17 27.52 51.05
C LYS A 205 33.57 27.67 51.63
N ALA A 206 34.63 27.55 50.84
CA ALA A 206 36.00 27.73 51.29
C ALA A 206 36.29 29.17 51.78
N ALA A 207 35.73 30.18 51.11
CA ALA A 207 35.82 31.58 51.55
C ALA A 207 35.03 31.84 52.85
N ALA A 208 33.88 31.18 53.04
CA ALA A 208 33.11 31.25 54.28
C ALA A 208 33.83 30.58 55.47
N THR A 209 34.61 29.50 55.24
CA THR A 209 35.41 28.86 56.30
C THR A 209 36.65 29.66 56.73
N MET A 210 37.14 30.60 55.90
CA MET A 210 38.28 31.47 56.26
C MET A 210 37.87 32.79 56.95
N SER A 211 36.57 33.03 57.15
CA SER A 211 36.01 34.24 57.76
C SER A 211 35.29 33.94 59.09
N ILE A 212 35.96 33.26 60.03
CA ILE A 212 35.40 33.03 61.38
C ILE A 212 36.43 33.50 62.43
N PRO A 213 36.15 34.59 63.17
CA PRO A 213 36.82 34.86 64.44
C PRO A 213 36.37 33.83 65.48
N ALA A 214 37.32 33.31 66.26
CA ALA A 214 37.09 32.27 67.26
C ALA A 214 35.90 32.58 68.21
N PRO A 215 34.95 31.66 68.40
CA PRO A 215 34.03 31.75 69.51
C PRO A 215 34.56 30.99 70.73
N THR A 216 34.49 31.71 71.83
CA THR A 216 34.67 31.30 73.22
C THR A 216 33.76 30.15 73.62
N SER A 217 34.30 29.28 74.46
CA SER A 217 33.64 28.18 75.17
C SER A 217 32.31 28.58 75.79
N ARG A 218 31.25 27.80 75.56
CA ARG A 218 30.24 27.54 76.59
C ARG A 218 29.46 26.24 76.37
N GLN A 219 29.39 25.53 77.49
CA GLN A 219 28.88 24.22 77.82
C GLN A 219 27.35 24.25 77.94
N ASN A 220 26.61 23.29 77.35
CA ASN A 220 25.37 22.75 77.94
C ASN A 220 24.82 21.49 77.22
N ARG A 221 24.85 20.40 77.99
CA ARG A 221 23.95 19.23 78.18
C ARG A 221 22.86 18.85 77.14
N PRO A 222 22.64 17.53 76.89
CA PRO A 222 21.64 17.01 75.95
C PRO A 222 20.25 16.80 76.57
N VAL A 223 19.19 16.87 75.75
CA VAL A 223 17.86 16.32 76.07
C VAL A 223 17.33 15.55 74.86
N ALA A 224 16.75 14.39 75.17
CA ALA A 224 16.25 13.36 74.27
C ALA A 224 14.84 13.65 73.70
N SER A 225 14.50 12.83 72.70
CA SER A 225 13.20 12.17 72.45
C SER A 225 12.36 12.62 71.23
N ALA A 226 11.69 11.59 70.67
CA ALA A 226 10.63 11.54 69.66
C ALA A 226 11.05 11.74 68.20
N SER A 227 10.57 11.02 67.18
CA SER A 227 9.72 9.82 67.00
C SER A 227 9.85 9.52 65.49
N ARG A 228 10.21 8.29 65.09
CA ARG A 228 9.33 7.34 64.40
C ARG A 228 8.56 7.90 63.18
N ASP A 229 8.99 7.55 61.97
CA ASP A 229 8.25 6.66 61.05
C ASP A 229 8.86 6.69 59.63
N GLN A 230 9.32 5.51 59.18
CA GLN A 230 9.49 5.16 57.76
C GLN A 230 8.14 4.62 57.25
N PRO A 231 7.92 4.67 55.93
CA PRO A 231 7.64 3.38 55.29
C PRO A 231 8.43 3.16 54.00
N HIS A 232 9.01 1.96 53.95
CA HIS A 232 9.26 1.24 52.70
C HIS A 232 7.93 0.98 51.99
N THR A 233 7.91 1.11 50.67
CA THR A 233 6.92 0.41 49.83
C THR A 233 7.64 -0.14 48.61
N GLN A 234 7.61 -1.47 48.53
CA GLN A 234 8.14 -2.28 47.45
C GLN A 234 7.28 -2.12 46.20
N GLU A 235 7.94 -2.01 45.05
CA GLU A 235 7.35 -2.17 43.73
C GLU A 235 6.87 -3.62 43.55
N GLN A 236 5.60 -3.78 43.17
CA GLN A 236 5.07 -5.03 42.65
C GLN A 236 4.65 -4.81 41.20
N GLN A 237 5.29 -5.59 40.32
CA GLN A 237 4.94 -5.81 38.93
C GLN A 237 3.48 -6.24 38.78
N GLN A 238 2.77 -5.70 37.79
CA GLN A 238 1.68 -6.42 37.14
C GLN A 238 1.74 -6.23 35.62
N GLN A 239 1.93 -7.38 34.96
CA GLN A 239 1.59 -7.66 33.58
C GLN A 239 0.07 -7.59 33.37
N GLN A 240 -0.31 -7.11 32.18
CA GLN A 240 -1.50 -7.42 31.39
C GLN A 240 -1.34 -6.56 30.12
N GLN A 241 -1.63 -6.99 28.89
CA GLN A 241 -2.02 -8.25 28.28
C GLN A 241 -1.85 -8.01 26.77
#